data_AF-A0A969NEK7-F1
#
_entry.id   AF-A0A969NEK7-F1
#
_cell.length_a   1.000
_cell.length_b   1.000
_cell.length_c   1.000
_cell.angle_alpha   90.00
_cell.angle_beta   90.00
_cell.angle_gamma   90.00
#
_symmetry.space_group_name_H-M   'P 1'
#
loop_
_entity.id
_entity.type
_entity.pdbx_description
1 polymer ?
#
loop_
_entity_poly.entity_id
_entity_poly.type
_entity_poly.pdbx_seq_one_letter_code
_entity_poly.pdbx_strand_id
1 'polypeptide(L)'
;MLIGGLLTTFGASGLNQILEKDFDFMMKRTSNRPVASGVMTETEAFFFSILSVLIGVLFLAKFNALTAFLSMSSLILYAFVYTPMKRVSPLAVVVGAIPGALPVVIGCAAALGTVFNLWVLTLFLFQFLWQLPHFGQ
;
A
#
# COMPACT_ATOMS: atom_id res chain seq x y z
N MET A 1 -0.97 13.39 -9.51
CA MET A 1 -0.10 12.45 -8.78
C MET A 1 -0.46 12.40 -7.30
N LEU A 2 -0.30 13.48 -6.55
CA LEU A 2 -0.53 13.52 -5.10
C LEU A 2 -1.93 13.04 -4.68
N ILE A 3 -3.00 13.55 -5.28
CA ILE A 3 -4.38 13.12 -4.98
C ILE A 3 -4.55 11.61 -5.23
N GLY A 4 -4.09 11.12 -6.38
CA GLY A 4 -4.21 9.70 -6.75
C GLY A 4 -3.43 8.77 -5.81
N GLY A 5 -2.19 9.16 -5.47
CA GLY A 5 -1.35 8.44 -4.51
C GLY A 5 -1.90 8.44 -3.09
N LEU A 6 -2.43 9.57 -2.62
CA LEU A 6 -3.05 9.66 -1.29
C LEU A 6 -4.29 8.78 -1.21
N LEU A 7 -5.20 8.88 -2.18
CA LEU A 7 -6.45 8.10 -2.17
C LEU A 7 -6.20 6.59 -2.27
N THR A 8 -5.23 6.16 -3.07
CA THR A 8 -4.81 4.75 -3.14
C THR A 8 -4.18 4.27 -1.82
N THR A 9 -3.35 5.10 -1.17
CA THR A 9 -2.77 4.79 0.14
C THR A 9 -3.81 4.75 1.26
N PHE A 10 -4.78 5.66 1.25
CA PHE A 10 -5.90 5.66 2.19
C PHE A 10 -6.74 4.40 2.06
N GLY A 11 -7.11 4.03 0.82
CA GLY A 11 -7.85 2.80 0.58
C GLY A 11 -7.07 1.54 0.95
N ALA A 12 -5.78 1.47 0.65
CA ALA A 12 -4.92 0.36 1.06
C ALA A 12 -4.82 0.24 2.60
N SER A 13 -4.74 1.37 3.30
CA SER A 13 -4.71 1.41 4.77
C SER A 13 -6.03 0.95 5.39
N GLY A 14 -7.17 1.34 4.79
CA GLY A 14 -8.49 0.89 5.21
C GLY A 14 -8.67 -0.62 5.01
N LEU A 15 -8.28 -1.15 3.84
CA LEU A 15 -8.27 -2.60 3.59
C LEU A 15 -7.37 -3.35 4.58
N ASN A 16 -6.20 -2.82 4.92
CA ASN A 16 -5.34 -3.43 5.92
C ASN A 16 -6.00 -3.48 7.32
N GLN A 17 -6.72 -2.42 7.72
CA GLN A 17 -7.44 -2.43 9.00
C GLN A 17 -8.58 -3.45 9.02
N ILE A 18 -9.28 -3.64 7.90
CA ILE A 18 -10.32 -4.67 7.78
C ILE A 18 -9.70 -6.07 7.92
N LEU A 19 -8.59 -6.32 7.23
CA LEU A 19 -7.91 -7.62 7.27
C LEU A 19 -7.24 -7.91 8.62
N GLU A 20 -6.78 -6.89 9.35
CA GLU A 20 -6.15 -7.00 10.67
C GLU A 20 -7.14 -6.87 11.85
N LYS A 21 -8.44 -6.66 11.62
CA LYS A 21 -9.42 -6.29 12.66
C LYS A 21 -9.35 -7.16 13.92
N ASP A 22 -9.43 -8.48 13.78
CA ASP A 22 -9.47 -9.41 14.92
C ASP A 22 -8.18 -9.37 15.75
N PHE A 23 -7.04 -9.16 15.08
CA PHE A 23 -5.73 -9.05 15.72
C PHE A 23 -5.53 -7.68 16.35
N ASP A 24 -5.95 -6.63 15.67
CA ASP A 24 -5.88 -5.26 16.17
C ASP A 24 -6.68 -5.10 17.46
N PHE A 25 -7.84 -5.76 17.57
CA PHE A 25 -8.63 -5.79 18.81
C PHE A 25 -7.86 -6.35 20.01
N MET A 26 -6.99 -7.34 19.79
CA MET A 26 -6.19 -7.99 20.85
C MET A 26 -4.93 -7.19 21.25
N MET A 27 -4.56 -6.14 20.51
CA MET A 27 -3.32 -5.40 20.71
C MET A 27 -3.55 -4.04 21.38
N LYS A 28 -2.88 -3.79 22.53
CA LYS A 28 -2.96 -2.49 23.24
C LYS A 28 -2.70 -1.26 22.36
N ARG A 29 -1.83 -1.40 21.35
CA ARG A 29 -1.43 -0.29 20.45
C ARG A 29 -2.46 -0.02 19.35
N THR A 30 -3.17 -1.04 18.87
CA THR A 30 -4.03 -0.94 17.68
C THR A 30 -5.51 -1.22 17.95
N SER A 31 -5.88 -1.53 19.20
CA SER A 31 -7.26 -1.75 19.64
C SER A 31 -8.18 -0.55 19.42
N ASN A 32 -7.63 0.66 19.34
CA ASN A 32 -8.38 1.89 19.11
C ASN A 32 -8.56 2.25 17.63
N ARG A 33 -8.08 1.42 16.69
CA ARG A 33 -8.29 1.65 15.25
C ARG A 33 -9.80 1.60 14.93
N PRO A 34 -10.32 2.47 14.04
CA PRO A 34 -11.76 2.60 13.78
C PRO A 34 -12.53 1.30 13.51
N VAL A 35 -11.93 0.37 12.76
CA VAL A 35 -12.56 -0.92 12.44
C VAL A 35 -12.45 -1.92 13.60
N ALA A 36 -11.33 -1.91 14.32
CA ALA A 36 -11.10 -2.79 15.47
C ALA A 36 -11.91 -2.38 16.71
N SER A 37 -12.10 -1.07 16.92
CA SER A 37 -12.88 -0.51 18.03
C SER A 37 -14.39 -0.53 17.79
N GLY A 38 -14.84 -0.91 16.58
CA GLY A 38 -16.25 -0.94 16.19
C GLY A 38 -16.88 0.42 15.94
N VAL A 39 -16.10 1.51 15.93
CA VAL A 39 -16.58 2.86 15.57
C VAL A 39 -17.03 2.90 14.10
N MET A 40 -16.42 2.08 13.25
CA MET A 40 -16.76 1.93 11.85
C MET A 40 -17.01 0.45 11.53
N THR A 41 -18.11 0.14 10.85
CA THR A 41 -18.39 -1.25 10.46
C THR A 41 -17.43 -1.72 9.37
N GLU A 42 -17.19 -3.02 9.28
CA GLU A 42 -16.35 -3.62 8.23
C GLU A 42 -16.88 -3.28 6.83
N THR A 43 -18.21 -3.30 6.67
CA THR A 43 -18.88 -2.98 5.41
C THR A 43 -18.64 -1.53 5.01
N GLU A 44 -18.82 -0.58 5.93
CA GLU A 44 -18.51 0.84 5.66
C GLU A 44 -17.04 1.01 5.30
N ALA A 45 -16.13 0.46 6.12
CA ALA A 45 -14.70 0.56 5.89
C ALA A 45 -14.32 0.00 4.51
N PHE A 46 -14.93 -1.12 4.10
CA PHE A 46 -14.73 -1.72 2.79
C PHE A 46 -15.18 -0.78 1.67
N PHE A 47 -16.40 -0.25 1.75
CA PHE A 47 -16.92 0.68 0.73
C PHE A 47 -16.05 1.94 0.62
N PHE A 48 -15.70 2.58 1.73
CA PHE A 48 -14.84 3.77 1.71
C PHE A 48 -13.44 3.46 1.14
N SER A 49 -12.89 2.29 1.48
CA SER A 49 -11.58 1.87 0.99
C SER A 49 -11.61 1.65 -0.52
N ILE A 50 -12.55 0.84 -1.01
CA ILE A 50 -12.69 0.54 -2.45
C ILE A 50 -12.97 1.82 -3.24
N LEU A 51 -13.86 2.68 -2.76
CA LEU A 51 -14.16 3.96 -3.42
C LEU A 51 -12.92 4.84 -3.52
N SER A 52 -12.15 4.95 -2.43
CA SER A 52 -10.90 5.71 -2.40
C SER A 52 -9.87 5.15 -3.39
N VAL A 53 -9.71 3.82 -3.45
CA VAL A 53 -8.82 3.17 -4.43
C VAL A 53 -9.28 3.47 -5.85
N LEU A 54 -10.55 3.27 -6.16
CA LEU A 54 -11.08 3.48 -7.51
C LEU A 54 -10.85 4.91 -7.97
N ILE A 55 -11.20 5.90 -7.15
CA ILE A 55 -10.96 7.31 -7.48
C ILE A 55 -9.46 7.55 -7.62
N GLY A 56 -8.64 7.06 -6.69
CA GLY A 56 -7.19 7.26 -6.75
C GLY A 56 -6.55 6.67 -8.01
N VAL A 57 -6.91 5.46 -8.40
CA VAL A 57 -6.45 4.79 -9.63
C VAL A 57 -6.92 5.56 -10.86
N LEU A 58 -8.17 6.05 -10.91
CA LEU A 58 -8.65 6.89 -12.02
C LEU A 58 -7.84 8.18 -12.16
N PHE A 59 -7.47 8.82 -11.05
CA PHE A 59 -6.59 9.99 -11.08
C PHE A 59 -5.16 9.66 -11.56
N LEU A 60 -4.65 8.47 -11.25
CA LEU A 60 -3.34 8.03 -11.73
C LEU A 60 -3.36 7.62 -13.20
N ALA A 61 -4.47 7.04 -13.68
CA ALA A 61 -4.65 6.64 -15.08
C ALA A 61 -4.57 7.83 -16.04
N LYS A 62 -4.87 9.05 -15.58
CA LYS A 62 -4.70 10.30 -16.35
C LYS A 62 -3.24 10.60 -16.71
N PHE A 63 -2.26 10.07 -15.97
CA PHE A 63 -0.84 10.23 -16.29
C PHE A 63 -0.41 9.20 -17.33
N ASN A 64 -0.63 7.92 -17.02
CA ASN A 64 -0.47 6.81 -17.96
C ASN A 64 -1.02 5.51 -17.34
N ALA A 65 -1.29 4.52 -18.19
CA ALA A 65 -1.77 3.21 -17.77
C ALA A 65 -0.79 2.47 -16.85
N LEU A 66 0.53 2.67 -17.06
CA LEU A 66 1.58 2.05 -16.25
C LEU A 66 1.54 2.49 -14.78
N THR A 67 1.31 3.78 -14.52
CA THR A 67 1.22 4.38 -13.18
C THR A 67 0.01 3.81 -12.43
N ALA A 68 -1.14 3.71 -13.10
CA ALA A 68 -2.34 3.10 -12.55
C ALA A 68 -2.13 1.61 -12.23
N PHE A 69 -1.51 0.87 -13.17
CA PHE A 69 -1.20 -0.54 -13.01
C PHE A 69 -0.25 -0.82 -11.84
N LEU A 70 0.83 -0.03 -11.72
CA LEU A 70 1.79 -0.16 -10.62
C LEU A 70 1.15 0.16 -9.27
N SER A 71 0.29 1.18 -9.20
CA SER A 71 -0.43 1.52 -7.98
C SER A 71 -1.40 0.40 -7.55
N MET A 72 -2.17 -0.15 -8.49
CA MET A 72 -3.06 -1.27 -8.21
C MET A 72 -2.28 -2.52 -7.77
N SER A 73 -1.15 -2.81 -8.43
CA SER A 73 -0.27 -3.92 -8.06
C SER A 73 0.32 -3.73 -6.67
N SER A 74 0.74 -2.51 -6.32
CA SER A 74 1.22 -2.16 -4.98
C SER A 74 0.15 -2.42 -3.92
N LEU A 75 -1.09 -2.02 -4.19
CA LEU A 75 -2.21 -2.24 -3.27
C LEU A 75 -2.49 -3.73 -3.07
N ILE A 76 -2.55 -4.51 -4.15
CA ILE A 76 -2.80 -5.95 -4.07
C ILE A 76 -1.69 -6.65 -3.29
N LEU A 77 -0.44 -6.31 -3.59
CA LEU A 77 0.73 -6.86 -2.91
C LEU A 77 0.73 -6.50 -1.42
N TYR A 78 0.37 -5.27 -1.08
CA TYR A 78 0.28 -4.83 0.31
C TYR A 78 -0.85 -5.54 1.07
N ALA A 79 -2.09 -5.42 0.59
CA ALA A 79 -3.27 -5.88 1.33
C ALA A 79 -3.40 -7.42 1.31
N PHE A 80 -3.21 -8.08 0.18
CA PHE A 80 -3.55 -9.50 0.04
C PHE A 80 -2.35 -10.44 0.13
N VAL A 81 -1.13 -9.94 -0.01
CA VAL A 81 0.09 -10.78 0.10
C VAL A 81 0.85 -10.46 1.38
N TYR A 82 1.23 -9.20 1.58
CA TYR A 82 2.02 -8.80 2.74
C TYR A 82 1.24 -8.92 4.06
N THR A 83 0.04 -8.34 4.16
CA THR A 83 -0.76 -8.35 5.41
C THR A 83 -0.99 -9.77 5.97
N PRO A 84 -1.40 -10.80 5.20
CA PRO A 84 -1.51 -12.15 5.74
C PRO A 84 -0.14 -12.78 6.00
N MET A 85 0.85 -12.56 5.14
CA MET A 85 2.16 -13.20 5.27
C MET A 85 2.97 -12.70 6.47
N LYS A 86 2.77 -11.44 6.88
CA LYS A 86 3.30 -10.84 8.12
C LYS A 86 3.05 -11.69 9.36
N ARG A 87 2.02 -12.55 9.33
CA ARG A 87 1.65 -13.42 10.45
C ARG A 87 2.35 -14.79 10.42
N VAL A 88 2.86 -15.20 9.25
CA VAL A 88 3.32 -16.58 9.02
C VAL A 88 4.83 -16.64 8.85
N SER A 89 5.43 -15.65 8.20
CA SER A 89 6.84 -15.72 7.80
C SER A 89 7.60 -14.42 8.03
N PRO A 90 8.85 -14.48 8.55
CA PRO A 90 9.77 -13.35 8.58
C PRO A 90 10.06 -12.77 7.18
N LEU A 91 9.85 -13.56 6.12
CA LEU A 91 9.99 -13.11 4.73
C LEU A 91 8.96 -12.02 4.36
N ALA A 92 7.94 -11.81 5.18
CA ALA A 92 7.00 -10.71 5.01
C ALA A 92 7.69 -9.33 4.98
N VAL A 93 8.82 -9.16 5.67
CA VAL A 93 9.58 -7.91 5.64
C VAL A 93 10.07 -7.59 4.23
N VAL A 94 10.61 -8.59 3.54
CA VAL A 94 11.13 -8.44 2.16
C VAL A 94 9.99 -8.13 1.20
N VAL A 95 8.86 -8.84 1.34
CA VAL A 95 7.70 -8.63 0.46
C VAL A 95 6.99 -7.31 0.76
N GLY A 96 6.95 -6.87 2.02
CA GLY A 96 6.43 -5.57 2.44
C GLY A 96 7.29 -4.40 2.00
N ALA A 97 8.60 -4.62 1.82
CA ALA A 97 9.50 -3.60 1.29
C ALA A 97 9.23 -3.28 -0.20
N ILE A 98 8.69 -4.22 -0.97
CA ILE A 98 8.33 -3.99 -2.37
C ILE A 98 7.26 -2.90 -2.51
N PRO A 99 6.04 -3.03 -1.95
CA PRO A 99 5.04 -1.97 -2.02
C PRO A 99 5.48 -0.69 -1.32
N GLY A 100 6.39 -0.76 -0.33
CA GLY A 100 6.98 0.44 0.28
C GLY A 100 7.94 1.21 -0.64
N ALA A 101 8.58 0.54 -1.61
CA ALA A 101 9.44 1.17 -2.61
C ALA A 101 8.71 1.61 -3.88
N LEU A 102 7.51 1.06 -4.15
CA LEU A 102 6.73 1.37 -5.35
C LEU A 102 6.28 2.85 -5.47
N PRO A 103 6.00 3.64 -4.41
CA PRO A 103 5.61 5.04 -4.56
C PRO A 103 6.62 5.88 -5.36
N VAL A 104 7.92 5.62 -5.18
CA VAL A 104 8.98 6.32 -5.92
C VAL A 104 8.95 5.92 -7.39
N VAL A 105 8.80 4.62 -7.68
CA VAL A 105 8.70 4.09 -9.05
C VAL A 105 7.47 4.61 -9.76
N ILE A 106 6.31 4.64 -9.08
CA ILE A 106 5.05 5.19 -9.61
C ILE A 106 5.23 6.68 -9.92
N GLY A 107 5.92 7.44 -9.07
CA GLY A 107 6.26 8.85 -9.32
C GLY A 107 7.10 9.04 -10.57
N CYS A 108 8.15 8.25 -10.73
CA CYS A 108 9.01 8.29 -11.91
C CYS A 108 8.27 7.83 -13.17
N ALA A 109 7.44 6.79 -13.09
CA ALA A 109 6.62 6.31 -14.20
C ALA A 109 5.62 7.36 -14.67
N ALA A 110 5.05 8.14 -13.74
CA ALA A 110 4.15 9.25 -14.07
C ALA A 110 4.85 10.39 -14.82
N ALA A 111 6.14 10.64 -14.52
CA ALA A 111 6.93 11.70 -15.16
C ALA A 111 7.58 11.27 -16.49
N LEU A 112 8.11 10.04 -16.56
CA LEU A 112 8.91 9.53 -17.68
C LEU A 112 8.11 8.66 -18.64
N GLY A 113 6.93 8.17 -18.24
CA GLY A 113 6.13 7.22 -19.03
C GLY A 113 6.72 5.80 -19.12
N THR A 114 7.86 5.53 -18.47
CA THR A 114 8.54 4.23 -18.47
C THR A 114 9.13 3.91 -17.10
N VAL A 115 9.28 2.63 -16.81
CA VAL A 115 10.04 2.11 -15.66
C VAL A 115 11.40 1.54 -16.04
N PHE A 116 11.66 1.36 -17.34
CA PHE A 116 12.91 0.80 -17.87
C PHE A 116 13.99 1.89 -17.95
N ASN A 117 14.36 2.42 -16.80
CA ASN A 117 15.41 3.42 -16.68
C ASN A 117 16.27 3.11 -15.46
N LEU A 118 17.60 3.14 -15.64
CA LEU A 118 18.57 2.86 -14.60
C LEU A 118 18.37 3.73 -13.35
N TRP A 119 18.00 5.00 -13.53
CA TRP A 119 17.70 5.92 -12.43
C TRP A 119 16.50 5.45 -11.60
N VAL A 120 15.44 4.98 -12.25
CA VAL A 120 14.22 4.48 -11.58
C VAL A 120 14.53 3.21 -10.80
N LEU A 121 15.31 2.30 -11.38
CA LEU A 121 15.75 1.08 -10.70
C LEU A 121 16.64 1.39 -9.49
N THR A 122 17.55 2.35 -9.63
CA THR A 122 18.44 2.77 -8.53
C THR A 122 17.65 3.35 -7.36
N LEU A 123 16.67 4.23 -7.65
CA LEU A 123 15.79 4.80 -6.63
C LEU A 123 14.93 3.73 -5.94
N PHE A 124 14.41 2.76 -6.70
CA PHE A 124 13.71 1.62 -6.15
C PHE A 124 14.60 0.83 -5.19
N LEU A 125 15.81 0.46 -5.61
CA LEU A 125 16.74 -0.32 -4.79
C LEU A 125 17.17 0.44 -3.55
N PHE A 126 17.44 1.75 -3.66
CA PHE A 126 17.77 2.59 -2.51
C PHE A 126 16.63 2.57 -1.49
N GLN A 127 15.40 2.83 -1.93
CA GLN A 127 14.22 2.82 -1.05
C GLN A 127 13.95 1.41 -0.49
N PHE A 128 14.11 0.37 -1.30
CA PHE A 128 13.94 -1.04 -0.93
C PHE A 128 14.94 -1.47 0.16
N LEU A 129 16.22 -1.16 0.00
CA LEU A 129 17.26 -1.53 0.95
C LEU A 129 17.18 -0.69 2.23
N TRP A 130 16.84 0.59 2.11
CA TRP A 130 16.77 1.51 3.25
C TRP A 130 15.67 1.14 4.25
N GLN A 131 14.54 0.61 3.79
CA GLN A 131 13.42 0.24 4.67
C GLN A 131 13.61 -1.10 5.39
N LEU A 132 14.38 -2.06 4.84
CA LEU A 132 14.64 -3.37 5.46
C LEU A 132 15.13 -3.30 6.92
N PRO A 133 16.14 -2.49 7.29
CA PRO A 133 16.62 -2.40 8.67
C PRO A 133 15.57 -1.82 9.64
N HIS A 134 14.57 -1.09 9.14
CA HIS A 134 13.53 -0.46 9.96
C HIS A 134 12.38 -1.42 10.30
N PHE A 135 12.20 -2.50 9.54
CA PHE A 135 11.14 -3.49 9.78
C PHE A 135 11.51 -4.57 10.81
N GLY A 136 12.79 -4.71 11.15
CA GLY A 136 13.32 -5.75 12.03
C GLY A 136 13.40 -5.39 13.53
N GLN A 137 12.80 -4.28 13.95
CA GLN A 137 12.72 -3.81 15.35
C GLN A 137 11.28 -3.82 15.84
#